data_AF-A0A450VCN4-F1
#
_entry.id   AF-A0A450VCN4-F1
#
_cell.length_a   1.000
_cell.length_b   1.000
_cell.length_c   1.000
_cell.angle_alpha   90.00
_cell.angle_beta   90.00
_cell.angle_gamma   90.00
#
_symmetry.space_group_name_H-M   'P 1'
#
loop_
_entity.id
_entity.type
_entity.pdbx_description
1 polymer ?
#
loop_
_entity_poly.entity_id
_entity_poly.type
_entity_poly.pdbx_seq_one_letter_code
_entity_poly.pdbx_strand_id
1 'polypeptide(L)'
;MKHNLQDIDELRPEYQRSDFGEMVRGKYAGTLSEQTNVVILEPDVAQVFPNDKAVNDALRALLRMQQNRPWSRKPLASMKFEK
;
A
#
# COMPACT_ATOMS: atom_id res chain seq x y z
N MET A 1 -21.85 18.94 -17.41
CA MET A 1 -21.48 18.42 -18.74
C MET A 1 -21.82 16.94 -18.73
N LYS A 2 -22.68 16.47 -19.64
CA LYS A 2 -23.09 15.06 -19.71
C LYS A 2 -22.02 14.32 -20.52
N HIS A 3 -21.17 13.52 -19.88
CA HIS A 3 -20.28 12.62 -20.62
C HIS A 3 -21.12 11.46 -21.15
N ASN A 4 -21.15 11.30 -22.47
CA ASN A 4 -21.81 10.18 -23.13
C ASN A 4 -21.01 8.91 -22.80
N LEU A 5 -21.64 7.91 -22.20
CA LEU A 5 -21.01 6.65 -21.80
C LEU A 5 -20.57 5.76 -22.99
N GLN A 6 -20.75 6.23 -24.22
CA GLN A 6 -20.28 5.57 -25.44
C GLN A 6 -18.83 5.95 -25.78
N ASP A 7 -18.30 7.03 -25.20
CA ASP A 7 -16.98 7.61 -25.53
C ASP A 7 -15.85 7.08 -24.62
N ILE A 8 -16.19 6.26 -23.62
CA ILE A 8 -15.23 5.71 -22.63
C ILE A 8 -14.52 4.45 -23.11
N ASP A 9 -15.07 3.76 -24.12
CA ASP A 9 -14.50 2.52 -24.67
C ASP A 9 -13.58 2.77 -25.87
N GLU A 10 -13.49 4.02 -26.36
CA GLU A 10 -12.61 4.38 -27.46
C GLU A 10 -11.24 4.86 -26.96
N LEU A 11 -10.17 4.41 -27.63
CA LEU A 11 -8.83 4.92 -27.37
C LEU A 11 -8.74 6.39 -27.77
N ARG A 12 -7.98 7.16 -26.98
CA ARG A 12 -7.73 8.57 -27.29
C ARG A 12 -7.17 8.72 -28.72
N PRO A 13 -7.58 9.74 -29.48
CA PRO A 13 -7.21 9.91 -30.90
C PRO A 13 -5.73 10.15 -31.11
N GLU A 14 -4.99 10.59 -30.08
CA GLU A 14 -3.54 10.78 -30.15
C GLU A 14 -2.77 9.45 -30.14
N TYR A 15 -3.39 8.34 -29.75
CA TYR A 15 -2.74 7.03 -29.71
C TYR A 15 -2.80 6.34 -31.07
N GLN A 16 -1.62 5.92 -31.56
CA GLN A 16 -1.47 5.12 -32.77
C GLN A 16 -1.18 3.66 -32.42
N ARG A 17 -1.55 2.74 -33.31
CA ARG A 17 -1.28 1.31 -33.13
C ARG A 17 0.21 1.01 -32.94
N SER A 18 1.09 1.76 -33.61
CA SER A 18 2.55 1.68 -33.52
C SER A 18 3.13 2.05 -32.16
N ASP A 19 2.40 2.82 -31.36
CA ASP A 19 2.85 3.22 -30.02
C ASP A 19 2.83 2.04 -29.05
N PHE A 20 1.95 1.07 -29.34
CA PHE A 20 1.88 -0.18 -28.60
C PHE A 20 2.77 -1.20 -29.29
N GLY A 21 3.84 -1.61 -28.61
CA GLY A 21 4.68 -2.72 -29.04
C GLY A 21 3.94 -4.07 -29.03
N GLU A 22 4.68 -5.17 -28.94
CA GLU A 22 4.07 -6.50 -28.86
C GLU A 22 3.13 -6.60 -27.64
N MET A 23 1.85 -6.87 -27.90
CA MET A 23 0.85 -7.00 -26.85
C MET A 23 0.94 -8.40 -26.24
N VAL A 24 1.68 -8.51 -25.14
CA VAL A 24 1.87 -9.77 -24.42
C VAL A 24 0.80 -9.92 -23.34
N ARG A 25 -0.02 -10.97 -23.45
CA ARG A 25 -1.02 -11.31 -22.42
C ARG A 25 -0.31 -11.64 -21.11
N GLY A 26 -0.72 -11.01 -20.01
CA GLY A 26 -0.16 -11.28 -18.69
C GLY A 26 1.26 -10.74 -18.48
N LYS A 27 1.73 -9.78 -19.28
CA LYS A 27 3.07 -9.15 -19.16
C LYS A 27 3.45 -8.74 -17.73
N TYR A 28 2.47 -8.32 -16.93
CA TYR A 28 2.65 -7.88 -15.54
C TYR A 28 1.96 -8.79 -14.51
N ALA A 29 1.47 -9.97 -14.93
CA ALA A 29 0.72 -10.86 -14.05
C ALA A 29 1.60 -11.42 -12.90
N GLY A 30 2.87 -11.73 -13.17
CA GLY A 30 3.81 -12.20 -12.15
C GLY A 30 4.24 -11.10 -11.18
N THR A 31 4.49 -9.89 -11.68
CA THR A 31 4.85 -8.73 -10.85
C THR A 31 3.67 -8.23 -10.02
N LEU A 32 2.44 -8.49 -10.44
CA LEU A 32 1.25 -8.17 -9.64
C LEU A 32 1.29 -8.87 -8.29
N SER A 33 1.74 -10.12 -8.20
CA SER A 33 1.85 -10.83 -6.91
C SER A 33 3.05 -10.41 -6.07
N GLU A 34 4.12 -9.92 -6.69
CA GLU A 34 5.37 -9.56 -6.00
C GLU A 34 5.39 -8.10 -5.53
N GLN A 35 4.67 -7.21 -6.22
CA GLN A 35 4.64 -5.77 -5.95
C GLN A 35 3.20 -5.23 -5.88
N THR A 36 2.37 -5.79 -5.00
CA THR A 36 1.06 -5.18 -4.73
C THR A 36 1.25 -3.89 -3.93
N ASN A 37 1.07 -2.73 -4.57
CA ASN A 37 0.86 -1.46 -3.86
C ASN A 37 -0.54 -1.38 -3.21
N VAL A 38 -1.32 -2.47 -3.30
CA VAL A 38 -2.67 -2.60 -2.76
C VAL A 38 -2.61 -3.53 -1.56
N VAL A 39 -2.94 -3.00 -0.39
CA VAL A 39 -3.08 -3.77 0.83
C VAL A 39 -4.57 -3.95 1.11
N ILE A 40 -5.02 -5.20 1.20
CA ILE A 40 -6.39 -5.54 1.55
C ILE A 40 -6.48 -5.58 3.07
N LEU A 41 -7.36 -4.75 3.64
CA LEU A 41 -7.68 -4.79 5.06
C LEU A 41 -8.71 -5.89 5.34
N GLU A 42 -8.66 -6.44 6.55
CA GLU A 42 -9.73 -7.33 7.00
C GLU A 42 -11.07 -6.56 7.06
N PRO A 43 -12.22 -7.23 6.82
CA PRO A 43 -13.51 -6.54 6.66
C PRO A 43 -13.94 -5.73 7.89
N ASP A 44 -13.61 -6.18 9.08
CA ASP A 44 -13.87 -5.49 10.34
C ASP A 44 -13.02 -4.20 10.46
N VAL A 45 -11.74 -4.26 10.09
CA VAL A 45 -10.86 -3.07 10.06
C VAL A 45 -11.32 -2.09 8.99
N ALA A 46 -11.67 -2.57 7.80
CA ALA A 46 -12.16 -1.74 6.70
C ALA A 46 -13.45 -0.99 7.04
N GLN A 47 -14.33 -1.57 7.88
CA GLN A 47 -15.56 -0.90 8.33
C GLN A 47 -15.29 0.31 9.23
N VAL A 48 -14.16 0.31 9.96
CA VAL A 48 -13.80 1.39 10.89
C VAL A 48 -13.15 2.57 10.15
N PHE A 49 -12.45 2.32 9.04
CA PHE A 49 -11.70 3.33 8.30
C PHE A 49 -12.37 3.72 6.98
N PRO A 50 -12.83 4.96 6.81
CA PRO A 50 -13.57 5.38 5.62
C PRO A 50 -12.70 5.56 4.37
N ASN A 51 -11.37 5.75 4.52
CA ASN A 51 -10.42 5.89 3.42
C ASN A 51 -8.97 5.59 3.85
N ASP A 52 -8.09 5.56 2.85
CA ASP A 52 -6.65 5.35 2.98
C ASP A 52 -5.95 6.40 3.87
N LYS A 53 -6.37 7.67 3.78
CA LYS A 53 -5.82 8.75 4.61
C LYS A 53 -6.02 8.45 6.09
N ALA A 54 -7.21 8.01 6.49
CA ALA A 54 -7.53 7.69 7.89
C ALA A 54 -6.66 6.54 8.42
N VAL A 55 -6.44 5.49 7.61
CA VAL A 55 -5.57 4.36 7.95
C VAL A 55 -4.12 4.83 8.14
N ASN A 56 -3.60 5.58 7.17
CA ASN A 56 -2.22 6.05 7.19
C ASN A 56 -1.94 6.98 8.37
N ASP A 57 -2.88 7.85 8.71
CA ASP A 57 -2.75 8.74 9.86
C ASP A 57 -2.73 7.95 11.19
N ALA A 58 -3.58 6.93 11.32
CA ALA A 58 -3.58 6.05 12.50
C ALA A 58 -2.26 5.28 12.65
N LEU A 59 -1.75 4.68 11.57
CA LEU A 59 -0.47 3.96 11.58
C LEU A 59 0.70 4.89 11.93
N ARG A 60 0.72 6.11 11.40
CA ARG A 60 1.74 7.12 11.75
C ARG A 60 1.65 7.53 13.21
N ALA A 61 0.45 7.66 13.78
CA ALA A 61 0.30 7.95 15.20
C ALA A 61 0.90 6.85 16.08
N LEU A 62 0.65 5.57 15.73
CA LEU A 62 1.24 4.42 16.43
C LEU A 62 2.78 4.42 16.36
N LEU A 63 3.35 4.71 15.19
CA LEU A 63 4.81 4.79 15.02
C LEU A 63 5.43 5.89 15.90
N ARG A 64 4.78 7.06 16.00
CA ARG A 64 5.22 8.16 16.87
C ARG A 64 5.19 7.75 18.34
N MET A 65 4.14 7.03 18.77
CA MET A 65 4.04 6.52 20.14
C MET A 65 5.16 5.51 20.46
N GLN A 66 5.52 4.66 19.49
CA GLN A 66 6.61 3.69 19.67
C GLN A 66 7.98 4.36 19.76
N GLN A 67 8.25 5.41 18.97
CA GLN A 67 9.51 6.17 19.04
C GLN A 67 9.70 6.88 20.38
N ASN A 68 8.60 7.28 21.03
CA ASN A 68 8.61 7.90 22.34
C ASN A 68 8.62 6.89 23.51
N ARG A 69 8.65 5.58 23.25
CA ARG A 69 8.98 4.62 24.31
C ARG A 69 10.48 4.65 24.54
N PRO A 70 10.98 5.10 25.71
CA PRO A 70 12.34 4.80 26.09
C PRO A 70 12.43 3.28 26.14
N TRP A 71 13.17 2.69 25.20
CA TRP A 71 13.58 1.30 25.28
C TRP A 71 14.10 1.10 26.70
N SER A 72 13.45 0.26 27.50
CA SER A 72 14.00 -0.16 28.78
C SER A 72 15.30 -0.91 28.47
N ARG A 73 16.39 -0.16 28.33
CA ARG A 73 17.74 -0.68 28.41
C ARG A 73 17.86 -1.12 29.86
N LYS A 74 17.46 -2.35 30.17
CA LYS A 74 17.99 -2.99 31.38
C LYS A 74 19.50 -2.88 31.23
N PRO A 75 20.22 -2.14 32.10
CA PRO A 75 21.66 -2.06 31.99
C PRO A 75 22.21 -3.49 32.15
N LEU A 76 23.07 -3.90 31.23
CA LEU A 76 23.71 -5.23 31.18
C LEU A 76 24.56 -5.54 32.44
N ALA A 77 24.69 -4.59 33.37
CA ALA A 77 25.47 -4.69 34.59
C ALA A 77 24.83 -5.53 35.72
N SER A 78 23.58 -5.98 35.59
CA SER A 78 22.91 -6.77 36.63
C SER A 78 22.90 -8.28 36.39
N MET A 79 23.50 -8.77 35.31
CA MET A 79 23.65 -10.21 35.06
C MET A 79 24.89 -10.72 35.81
N LYS A 80 24.82 -10.70 37.15
CA LYS A 80 25.76 -11.47 37.97
C LYS A 80 25.46 -12.94 37.73
N PHE A 81 26.29 -13.58 36.90
CA PHE A 81 26.41 -15.03 36.89
C PHE A 81 27.09 -15.41 38.21
N GLU A 82 26.26 -15.81 39.17
CA GLU A 82 26.72 -16.43 40.40
C GLU A 82 26.98 -17.91 40.11
N LYS A 83 28.27 -18.26 40.17
CA LYS A 83 28.94 -19.56 40.31
C LYS A 83 28.41 -20.79 39.56
#